data_AF-A0A2M7U969-F1
#
_entry.id   AF-A0A2M7U969-F1
#
_cell.length_a   1.000
_cell.length_b   1.000
_cell.length_c   1.000
_cell.angle_alpha   90.00
_cell.angle_beta   90.00
_cell.angle_gamma   90.00
#
_symmetry.space_group_name_H-M   'P 1'
#
loop_
_entity.id
_entity.type
_entity.pdbx_description
1 polymer ?
#
loop_
_entity_poly.entity_id
_entity_poly.type
_entity_poly.pdbx_seq_one_letter_code
_entity_poly.pdbx_strand_id
1 'polypeptide(L)'
;MQSIRDILKKFNPLEDKYVSREFQTFGIHLANKLGDTRRKGLYMKLAKTIPRAILEEALRFVIDANARNRAALFMWKLKELKAFDK
;
A
#
# COMPACT_ATOMS: atom_id res chain seq x y z
N MET A 1 16.12 13.04 29.29
CA MET A 1 15.45 13.17 27.98
C MET A 1 16.52 13.23 26.91
N GLN A 2 16.34 12.55 25.77
CA GLN A 2 17.27 12.68 24.64
C GLN A 2 17.02 14.01 23.93
N SER A 3 18.08 14.71 23.52
CA SER A 3 17.93 15.94 22.73
C SER A 3 17.59 15.62 21.27
N ILE A 4 16.95 16.55 20.56
CA ILE A 4 16.68 16.41 19.11
C ILE A 4 18.00 16.15 18.34
N ARG A 5 19.09 16.81 18.75
CA ARG A 5 20.42 16.62 18.17
C ARG A 5 20.90 15.16 18.31
N ASP A 6 20.63 14.51 19.43
CA ASP A 6 21.04 13.11 19.67
C ASP A 6 20.19 12.12 18.87
N ILE A 7 18.92 12.44 18.63
CA ILE A 7 18.01 11.65 17.78
C ILE A 7 18.48 11.72 16.33
N LEU A 8 18.75 12.92 15.82
CA LEU A 8 19.17 13.12 14.42
C LEU A 8 20.51 12.46 14.11
N LYS A 9 21.44 12.36 15.06
CA LYS A 9 22.70 11.61 14.88
C LYS A 9 22.49 10.12 14.57
N LYS A 10 21.38 9.54 15.01
CA LYS A 10 21.05 8.11 14.81
C LYS A 10 20.04 7.88 13.69
N PHE A 11 19.48 8.95 13.13
CA PHE A 11 18.47 8.86 12.09
C PHE A 11 19.12 8.60 10.74
N ASN A 12 18.74 7.50 10.09
CA ASN A 12 19.11 7.20 8.73
C ASN A 12 17.92 7.47 7.81
N PRO A 13 17.95 8.50 6.94
CA PRO A 13 16.84 8.83 6.06
C PRO A 13 16.56 7.76 4.99
N LEU A 14 17.50 6.84 4.77
CA LEU A 14 17.37 5.77 3.77
C LEU A 14 16.77 4.48 4.34
N GLU A 15 16.70 4.37 5.67
CA GLU A 15 16.23 3.17 6.35
C GLU A 15 14.97 3.49 7.16
N ASP A 16 13.89 2.79 6.85
CA ASP A 16 12.69 2.83 7.66
C ASP A 16 12.75 1.69 8.69
N LYS A 17 12.43 2.01 9.94
CA LYS A 17 12.43 1.04 11.05
C LYS A 17 11.45 -0.12 10.82
N TYR A 18 10.35 0.10 10.13
CA TYR A 18 9.26 -0.88 9.97
C TYR A 18 9.04 -1.36 8.54
N VAL A 19 9.65 -0.68 7.56
CA VAL A 19 9.52 -0.98 6.14
C VAL A 19 10.88 -1.40 5.59
N SER A 20 11.07 -2.71 5.41
CA SER A 20 12.32 -3.29 4.93
C SER A 20 12.24 -3.79 3.49
N ARG A 21 11.03 -3.89 2.92
CA ARG A 21 10.79 -4.43 1.58
C ARG A 21 9.89 -3.51 0.76
N GLU A 22 10.15 -3.46 -0.54
CA GLU A 22 9.39 -2.65 -1.50
C GLU A 22 7.87 -2.91 -1.43
N PHE A 23 7.44 -4.18 -1.40
CA PHE A 23 6.01 -4.52 -1.32
C PHE A 23 5.33 -3.99 -0.05
N GLN A 24 6.07 -3.76 1.04
CA GLN A 24 5.52 -3.15 2.25
C GLN A 24 5.24 -1.66 2.01
N THR A 25 6.19 -0.94 1.42
CA THR A 25 6.01 0.45 0.98
C THR A 25 4.82 0.57 0.03
N PHE A 26 4.76 -0.30 -0.97
CA PHE A 26 3.67 -0.30 -1.94
C PHE A 26 2.31 -0.65 -1.30
N GLY A 27 2.27 -1.61 -0.40
CA GLY A 27 1.06 -1.92 0.37
C GLY A 27 0.55 -0.74 1.20
N ILE A 28 1.45 0.02 1.84
CA ILE A 28 1.09 1.26 2.56
C ILE A 28 0.59 2.32 1.58
N HIS A 29 1.25 2.46 0.43
CA HIS A 29 0.82 3.38 -0.63
C HIS A 29 -0.61 3.09 -1.10
N LEU A 30 -0.93 1.82 -1.40
CA LEU A 30 -2.28 1.38 -1.76
C LEU A 30 -3.30 1.75 -0.68
N ALA A 31 -3.00 1.41 0.59
CA ALA A 31 -3.87 1.69 1.72
C ALA A 31 -4.16 3.20 1.87
N ASN A 32 -3.14 4.04 1.69
CA ASN A 32 -3.28 5.49 1.75
C ASN A 32 -4.12 6.03 0.59
N LYS A 33 -3.85 5.60 -0.65
CA LYS A 33 -4.59 6.05 -1.84
C LYS A 33 -6.06 5.63 -1.81
N LEU A 34 -6.36 4.46 -1.25
CA LEU A 34 -7.72 3.95 -1.11
C LEU A 34 -8.45 4.49 0.13
N GLY A 35 -7.74 5.21 1.01
CA GLY A 35 -8.29 5.72 2.27
C GLY A 35 -8.57 4.65 3.33
N ASP A 36 -7.91 3.50 3.25
CA ASP A 36 -8.14 2.33 4.12
C ASP A 36 -6.86 1.92 4.86
N THR A 37 -6.26 2.89 5.54
CA THR A 37 -5.00 2.73 6.29
C THR A 37 -5.11 1.72 7.44
N ARG A 38 -6.32 1.55 8.00
CA ARG A 38 -6.64 0.56 9.04
C ARG A 38 -6.35 -0.87 8.60
N ARG A 39 -6.45 -1.15 7.29
CA ARG A 39 -6.20 -2.48 6.71
C ARG A 39 -4.89 -2.56 5.94
N LYS A 40 -3.88 -1.74 6.26
CA LYS A 40 -2.55 -1.76 5.62
C LYS A 40 -1.94 -3.15 5.45
N GLY A 41 -2.12 -4.04 6.43
CA GLY A 41 -1.62 -5.43 6.37
C GLY A 41 -2.22 -6.25 5.23
N LEU A 42 -3.50 -6.02 4.89
CA LEU A 42 -4.15 -6.64 3.72
C LEU A 42 -3.44 -6.22 2.42
N TYR A 43 -3.24 -4.92 2.24
CA TYR A 43 -2.62 -4.37 1.04
C TYR A 43 -1.16 -4.80 0.90
N MET A 44 -0.41 -4.89 2.00
CA MET A 44 0.94 -5.48 1.99
C MET A 44 0.93 -6.94 1.55
N LYS A 45 -0.06 -7.72 2.00
CA LYS A 45 -0.21 -9.12 1.56
C LYS A 45 -0.50 -9.20 0.07
N LEU A 46 -1.44 -8.37 -0.43
CA LEU A 46 -1.75 -8.30 -1.86
C LEU A 46 -0.53 -7.89 -2.69
N ALA A 47 0.20 -6.86 -2.27
CA ALA A 47 1.44 -6.40 -2.91
C ALA A 47 2.54 -7.47 -2.93
N LYS A 48 2.56 -8.37 -1.94
CA LYS A 48 3.51 -9.48 -1.89
C LYS A 48 3.14 -10.63 -2.84
N THR A 49 1.85 -10.83 -3.10
CA THR A 49 1.36 -12.03 -3.82
C THR A 49 0.91 -11.76 -5.25
N ILE A 50 0.43 -10.56 -5.55
CA ILE A 50 -0.12 -10.18 -6.85
C ILE A 50 0.92 -9.32 -7.58
N PRO A 51 1.17 -9.57 -8.88
CA PRO A 51 2.03 -8.72 -9.69
C PRO A 51 1.64 -7.25 -9.59
N ARG A 52 2.63 -6.39 -9.35
CA ARG A 52 2.45 -4.95 -9.17
C ARG A 52 1.64 -4.30 -10.29
N ALA A 53 1.87 -4.71 -11.54
CA ALA A 53 1.16 -4.17 -12.70
C ALA A 53 -0.37 -4.27 -12.55
N ILE A 54 -0.88 -5.41 -12.07
CA ILE A 54 -2.31 -5.65 -11.86
C ILE A 54 -2.86 -4.74 -10.74
N LEU A 55 -2.10 -4.58 -9.66
CA LEU A 55 -2.48 -3.71 -8.54
C LEU A 55 -2.48 -2.23 -8.95
N GLU A 56 -1.51 -1.79 -9.75
CA GLU A 56 -1.47 -0.42 -10.27
C GLU A 56 -2.60 -0.15 -11.26
N GLU A 57 -2.92 -1.11 -12.13
CA GLU A 57 -4.07 -1.01 -13.04
C GLU A 57 -5.38 -0.85 -12.27
N ALA A 58 -5.62 -1.71 -11.27
CA ALA A 58 -6.79 -1.59 -10.40
C ALA A 58 -6.80 -0.27 -9.62
N LEU A 59 -5.65 0.19 -9.14
CA LEU A 59 -5.56 1.46 -8.41
C LEU A 59 -5.89 2.65 -9.32
N ARG A 60 -5.35 2.71 -10.54
CA ARG A 60 -5.62 3.78 -11.51
C ARG A 60 -7.12 3.89 -11.78
N PHE A 61 -7.77 2.76 -12.03
CA PHE A 61 -9.23 2.72 -12.23
C PHE A 61 -10.01 3.30 -11.03
N VAL A 62 -9.59 3.00 -9.80
CA VAL A 62 -10.31 3.41 -8.59
C VAL A 62 -10.06 4.87 -8.20
N ILE A 63 -8.85 5.39 -8.45
CA ILE A 63 -8.51 6.77 -8.08
C ILE A 63 -9.37 7.78 -8.83
N ASP A 64 -9.66 7.51 -10.10
CA ASP A 64 -10.48 8.37 -10.94
C ASP A 64 -11.99 8.15 -10.72
N ALA A 65 -12.38 7.08 -10.03
CA ALA A 65 -13.77 6.75 -9.77
C ALA A 65 -14.33 7.54 -8.57
N ASN A 66 -15.51 8.14 -8.74
CA ASN A 66 -16.25 8.76 -7.64
C ASN A 66 -17.01 7.71 -6.81
N ALA A 67 -16.27 6.81 -6.16
CA ALA A 67 -16.83 5.72 -5.38
C ALA A 67 -16.93 6.06 -3.89
N ARG A 68 -18.09 5.77 -3.28
CA ARG A 68 -18.30 5.92 -1.83
C ARG A 68 -17.31 5.07 -1.01
N ASN A 69 -16.93 3.90 -1.51
CA ASN A 69 -15.94 3.03 -0.88
C ASN A 69 -14.92 2.54 -1.92
N ARG A 70 -13.81 3.27 -2.03
CA ARG A 70 -12.71 2.99 -2.96
C ARG A 70 -12.04 1.64 -2.69
N ALA A 71 -11.86 1.26 -1.42
CA ALA A 71 -11.29 -0.04 -1.07
C ALA A 71 -12.13 -1.22 -1.57
N ALA A 72 -13.46 -1.15 -1.44
CA ALA A 72 -14.35 -2.18 -1.96
C ALA A 72 -14.31 -2.26 -3.49
N LEU A 73 -14.32 -1.11 -4.17
CA LEU A 73 -14.20 -1.05 -5.63
C LEU A 73 -12.86 -1.61 -6.13
N PHE A 74 -11.78 -1.35 -5.40
CA PHE A 74 -10.46 -1.91 -5.69
C PHE A 74 -10.46 -3.44 -5.61
N MET A 75 -11.01 -4.01 -4.55
CA MET A 75 -11.12 -5.47 -4.42
C MET A 75 -11.99 -6.08 -5.51
N TRP A 76 -13.09 -5.41 -5.88
CA TRP A 76 -13.92 -5.81 -7.01
C TRP A 76 -13.15 -5.80 -8.33
N LYS A 77 -12.38 -4.73 -8.60
CA LYS A 77 -11.58 -4.62 -9.83
C LYS A 77 -10.48 -5.67 -9.90
N LEU A 78 -9.82 -5.99 -8.79
CA LEU A 78 -8.86 -7.10 -8.75
C LEU A 78 -9.50 -8.45 -9.09
N LYS A 79 -10.74 -8.68 -8.66
CA LYS A 79 -11.50 -9.88 -9.03
C LYS A 79 -11.83 -9.89 -10.53
N GLU A 80 -12.23 -8.75 -11.09
CA GLU A 80 -12.49 -8.60 -12.54
C GLU A 80 -11.23 -8.90 -13.37
N LEU A 81 -10.07 -8.44 -12.90
CA LEU A 81 -8.74 -8.70 -13.51
C LEU A 81 -8.22 -10.12 -13.25
N LYS A 82 -9.03 -11.02 -12.65
CA LYS A 82 -8.66 -12.41 -12.34
C LYS A 82 -7.39 -12.52 -11.48
N ALA A 83 -7.13 -11.53 -10.63
CA ALA A 83 -5.91 -11.47 -9.82
C ALA A 83 -5.78 -12.60 -8.77
N PHE A 84 -6.84 -13.40 -8.59
CA PHE A 84 -6.91 -14.50 -7.63
C PHE A 84 -7.03 -15.88 -8.30
N ASP A 85 -7.12 -15.92 -9.62
CA ASP A 85 -7.17 -17.18 -10.37
C ASP A 85 -5.76 -17.79 -10.36
N LYS A 86 -5.69 -19.10 -10.11
CA LYS A 86 -4.42 -19.84 -9.98
C LYS A 86 -3.88 -20.28 -11.32
#